data_AF-A0A6A4NPP9-F1
#
_entry.id   AF-A0A6A4NPP9-F1
#
_cell.length_a   1.000
_cell.length_b   1.000
_cell.length_c   1.000
_cell.angle_alpha   90.00
_cell.angle_beta   90.00
_cell.angle_gamma   90.00
#
_symmetry.space_group_name_H-M   'P 1'
#
loop_
_entity.id
_entity.type
_entity.pdbx_description
1 polymer ?
#
loop_
_entity_poly.entity_id
_entity_poly.type
_entity_poly.pdbx_seq_one_letter_code
_entity_poly.pdbx_strand_id
1 'polypeptide(L)'
;MYPSNCGAEDVALIEYAHLTGRPYRVFSLDTGRLNPETYRLFDAVEKHYGIHIEYMFPDAIEDGHQECCRVRKVRPLRRSLKGLRAWITGQRKDQSPGTRSEVLVVQVDPVFEGIDCGVGSLVKWNPVANVKGNDIWNFLRTMNVPVNSLHSQGYVSIGCEPCTRPVLPGQHEREGRWWWEDAKAKECGLHKGNIKQEDDAANLNGNKNGVDQANDIFNTQNVVNLSRTGIENLAKLENRQEPWLVVFYAPWCSFCQAMEESYVDLADKLAGSGVKVGKFRADGEQKDFAKSELELGSFPTILFFPKHSSHPIKYPSEKRDVDSLMAFVNALR
;
A
#
# COMPACT_ATOMS: atom_id res chain seq x y z
N MET A 1 -11.78 -7.77 19.51
CA MET A 1 -10.62 -7.11 18.87
C MET A 1 -10.12 -8.03 17.78
N TYR A 2 -9.75 -7.46 16.63
CA TYR A 2 -9.41 -8.21 15.43
C TYR A 2 -7.93 -8.05 15.07
N PRO A 3 -7.07 -9.04 15.38
CA PRO A 3 -5.72 -9.11 14.86
C PRO A 3 -5.82 -9.69 13.46
N SER A 4 -5.74 -8.84 12.44
CA SER A 4 -5.99 -9.31 11.08
C SER A 4 -4.99 -10.37 10.61
N ASN A 5 -3.76 -10.34 11.16
CA ASN A 5 -2.71 -11.36 11.06
C ASN A 5 -1.68 -11.24 12.22
N CYS A 6 -2.07 -10.68 13.38
CA CYS A 6 -1.16 -10.24 14.45
C CYS A 6 -0.01 -9.35 13.93
N GLY A 7 -0.36 -8.23 13.29
CA GLY A 7 0.60 -7.15 13.07
C GLY A 7 1.04 -6.54 14.39
N ALA A 8 2.14 -5.78 14.39
CA ALA A 8 2.67 -5.12 15.59
C ALA A 8 1.59 -4.30 16.34
N GLU A 9 0.71 -3.63 15.59
CA GLU A 9 -0.39 -2.82 16.10
C GLU A 9 -1.46 -3.65 16.78
N ASP A 10 -1.75 -4.82 16.22
CA ASP A 10 -2.78 -5.69 16.75
C ASP A 10 -2.36 -6.28 18.10
N VAL A 11 -1.07 -6.63 18.27
CA VAL A 11 -0.57 -7.11 19.57
C VAL A 11 -0.44 -5.97 20.57
N ALA A 12 -0.03 -4.77 20.14
CA ALA A 12 -0.02 -3.58 21.01
C ALA A 12 -1.43 -3.26 21.54
N LEU A 13 -2.44 -3.47 20.72
CA LEU A 13 -3.83 -3.33 21.08
C LEU A 13 -4.31 -4.40 22.09
N ILE A 14 -3.82 -5.64 21.97
CA ILE A 14 -4.08 -6.70 22.98
C ILE A 14 -3.46 -6.33 24.32
N GLU A 15 -2.20 -5.88 24.32
CA GLU A 15 -1.53 -5.39 25.53
C GLU A 15 -2.33 -4.24 26.17
N TYR A 16 -2.73 -3.25 25.37
CA TYR A 16 -3.55 -2.15 25.86
C TYR A 16 -4.87 -2.63 26.48
N ALA A 17 -5.55 -3.58 25.84
CA ALA A 17 -6.79 -4.17 26.36
C ALA A 17 -6.53 -4.91 27.69
N HIS A 18 -5.45 -5.68 27.76
CA HIS A 18 -5.04 -6.41 28.96
C HIS A 18 -4.80 -5.47 30.15
N LEU A 19 -4.06 -4.38 29.93
CA LEU A 19 -3.76 -3.36 30.95
C LEU A 19 -5.02 -2.67 31.51
N THR A 20 -6.13 -2.63 30.74
CA THR A 20 -7.37 -2.03 31.24
C THR A 20 -8.08 -2.86 32.31
N GLY A 21 -7.69 -4.13 32.49
CA GLY A 21 -8.33 -5.06 33.43
C GLY A 21 -9.77 -5.44 33.08
N ARG A 22 -10.28 -5.01 31.92
CA ARG A 22 -11.64 -5.32 31.45
C ARG A 22 -11.64 -6.63 30.66
N PRO A 23 -12.73 -7.42 30.68
CA PRO A 23 -12.83 -8.59 29.83
C PRO A 23 -12.84 -8.18 28.35
N TYR A 24 -12.07 -8.89 27.53
CA TYR A 24 -12.00 -8.69 26.09
C TYR A 24 -11.97 -10.02 25.35
N ARG A 25 -12.40 -9.98 24.09
CA ARG A 25 -12.34 -11.11 23.15
C ARG A 25 -11.43 -10.77 21.99
N VAL A 26 -10.65 -11.74 21.55
CA VAL A 26 -9.73 -11.61 20.41
C VAL A 26 -10.10 -12.66 19.38
N PHE A 27 -10.16 -12.26 18.11
CA PHE A 27 -10.51 -13.18 17.03
C PHE A 27 -9.65 -12.92 15.79
N SER A 28 -9.10 -13.96 15.17
CA SER A 28 -8.15 -13.87 14.04
C SER A 28 -8.65 -14.61 12.81
N LEU A 29 -8.34 -14.10 11.61
CA LEU A 29 -8.65 -14.78 10.34
C LEU A 29 -7.54 -15.77 10.00
N ASP A 30 -7.79 -17.05 10.20
CA ASP A 30 -6.91 -18.08 9.67
C ASP A 30 -7.26 -18.35 8.21
N THR A 31 -6.48 -17.73 7.34
CA THR A 31 -6.62 -17.92 5.90
C THR A 31 -6.17 -19.29 5.42
N GLY A 32 -5.52 -20.11 6.25
CA GLY A 32 -4.84 -21.35 5.84
C GLY A 32 -3.59 -21.11 4.98
N ARG A 33 -3.13 -19.86 4.89
CA ARG A 33 -1.97 -19.41 4.10
C ARG A 33 -1.12 -18.39 4.88
N LEU A 34 -1.21 -18.40 6.22
CA LEU A 34 -0.39 -17.55 7.08
C LEU A 34 1.03 -18.11 7.17
N ASN A 35 1.98 -17.26 7.57
CA ASN A 35 3.34 -17.72 7.83
C ASN A 35 3.36 -18.66 9.05
N PRO A 36 4.21 -19.70 9.08
CA PRO A 36 4.43 -20.52 10.27
C PRO A 36 4.75 -19.69 11.53
N GLU A 37 5.49 -18.59 11.37
CA GLU A 37 5.85 -17.65 12.42
C GLU A 37 4.61 -16.93 12.99
N THR A 38 3.59 -16.67 12.17
CA THR A 38 2.32 -16.10 12.62
C THR A 38 1.56 -17.09 13.52
N TYR A 39 1.57 -18.38 13.20
CA TYR A 39 0.96 -19.40 14.07
C TYR A 39 1.72 -19.54 15.41
N ARG A 40 3.05 -19.51 15.39
CA ARG A 40 3.86 -19.50 16.62
C ARG A 40 3.57 -18.25 17.47
N LEU A 41 3.36 -17.10 16.83
CA LEU A 41 2.98 -15.88 17.54
C LEU A 41 1.60 -16.01 18.19
N PHE A 42 0.61 -16.61 17.52
CA PHE A 42 -0.71 -16.82 18.13
C PHE A 42 -0.61 -17.63 19.43
N ASP A 43 0.12 -18.76 19.41
CA ASP A 43 0.37 -19.57 20.60
C ASP A 43 1.11 -18.78 21.70
N ALA A 44 2.11 -17.98 21.32
CA ALA A 44 2.83 -17.12 22.27
C ALA A 44 1.92 -16.06 22.90
N VAL A 45 1.04 -15.43 22.13
CA VAL A 45 0.08 -14.42 22.60
C VAL A 45 -0.96 -15.05 23.52
N GLU A 46 -1.56 -16.19 23.14
CA GLU A 46 -2.51 -16.91 24.00
C GLU A 46 -1.90 -17.27 25.36
N LYS A 47 -0.67 -17.80 25.36
CA LYS A 47 0.07 -18.14 26.59
C LYS A 47 0.45 -16.92 27.41
N HIS A 48 0.91 -15.86 26.77
CA HIS A 48 1.38 -14.65 27.45
C HIS A 48 0.24 -13.93 28.18
N TYR A 49 -0.93 -13.83 27.56
CA TYR A 49 -2.08 -13.11 28.13
C TYR A 49 -3.11 -14.01 28.83
N GLY A 50 -2.97 -15.34 28.73
CA GLY A 50 -3.96 -16.28 29.25
C GLY A 50 -5.32 -16.15 28.57
N ILE A 51 -5.33 -15.87 27.26
CA ILE A 51 -6.54 -15.68 26.46
C ILE A 51 -6.69 -16.79 25.42
N HIS A 52 -7.91 -16.93 24.90
CA HIS A 52 -8.17 -17.73 23.70
C HIS A 52 -8.46 -16.82 22.50
N ILE A 53 -7.73 -17.01 21.41
CA ILE A 53 -7.96 -16.36 20.13
C ILE A 53 -8.98 -17.18 19.35
N GLU A 54 -10.11 -16.57 19.01
CA GLU A 54 -11.14 -17.21 18.19
C GLU A 54 -10.69 -17.22 16.71
N TYR A 55 -10.39 -18.40 16.16
CA TYR A 55 -9.93 -18.55 14.78
C TYR A 55 -11.12 -18.73 13.82
N MET A 56 -11.12 -17.96 12.74
CA MET A 56 -12.12 -18.06 11.67
C MET A 56 -11.48 -18.56 10.38
N PHE A 57 -12.08 -19.59 9.79
CA PHE A 57 -11.57 -20.28 8.61
C PHE A 57 -12.43 -20.02 7.35
N PRO A 58 -11.85 -20.13 6.14
CA PRO A 58 -12.59 -20.18 4.88
C PRO A 58 -13.50 -21.41 4.76
N ASP A 59 -14.60 -21.26 4.04
CA ASP A 59 -15.55 -22.36 3.77
C ASP A 59 -15.19 -23.16 2.50
N ALA A 60 -14.30 -22.65 1.62
CA ALA A 60 -13.99 -23.26 0.32
C ALA A 60 -12.54 -22.97 -0.18
N ILE A 61 -12.10 -23.76 -1.16
CA ILE A 61 -10.80 -23.64 -1.85
C ILE A 61 -11.06 -23.06 -3.25
N GLU A 62 -10.49 -21.90 -3.58
CA GLU A 62 -10.52 -21.32 -4.93
C GLU A 62 -9.18 -20.62 -5.27
N ASP A 63 -8.90 -20.50 -6.58
CA ASP A 63 -7.68 -19.94 -7.16
C ASP A 63 -7.88 -18.50 -7.69
N GLY A 64 -6.91 -17.61 -7.43
CA GLY A 64 -6.89 -16.19 -7.84
C GLY A 64 -6.88 -15.23 -6.65
N HIS A 65 -6.06 -14.16 -6.64
CA HIS A 65 -5.76 -13.39 -5.43
C HIS A 65 -6.94 -12.57 -4.84
N GLN A 66 -7.63 -11.74 -5.63
CA GLN A 66 -8.78 -10.96 -5.14
C GLN A 66 -9.92 -11.88 -4.69
N GLU A 67 -10.12 -12.96 -5.44
CA GLU A 67 -11.09 -13.99 -5.12
C GLU A 67 -10.69 -14.75 -3.85
N CYS A 68 -9.39 -15.03 -3.68
CA CYS A 68 -8.79 -15.63 -2.49
C CYS A 68 -8.96 -14.74 -1.26
N CYS A 69 -8.70 -13.44 -1.34
CA CYS A 69 -8.96 -12.51 -0.24
C CYS A 69 -10.45 -12.43 0.10
N ARG A 70 -11.33 -12.44 -0.91
CA ARG A 70 -12.78 -12.45 -0.70
C ARG A 70 -13.23 -13.71 0.03
N VAL A 71 -12.77 -14.89 -0.39
CA VAL A 71 -13.16 -16.20 0.17
C VAL A 71 -12.50 -16.47 1.52
N ARG A 72 -11.21 -16.16 1.67
CA ARG A 72 -10.41 -16.49 2.86
C ARG A 72 -10.39 -15.42 3.93
N LYS A 73 -10.72 -14.17 3.59
CA LYS A 73 -10.77 -13.08 4.57
C LYS A 73 -12.14 -12.44 4.67
N VAL A 74 -12.68 -11.91 3.57
CA VAL A 74 -13.90 -11.10 3.64
C VAL A 74 -15.12 -11.91 4.07
N ARG A 75 -15.34 -13.11 3.50
CA ARG A 75 -16.48 -13.97 3.84
C ARG A 75 -16.46 -14.42 5.31
N PRO A 76 -15.38 -15.03 5.83
CA PRO A 76 -15.36 -15.47 7.22
C PRO A 76 -15.46 -14.30 8.20
N LEU A 77 -14.82 -13.17 7.90
CA LEU A 77 -14.93 -11.97 8.73
C LEU A 77 -16.38 -11.46 8.78
N ARG A 78 -17.06 -11.38 7.63
CA ARG A 78 -18.46 -10.95 7.57
C ARG A 78 -19.36 -11.84 8.43
N ARG A 79 -19.15 -13.16 8.43
CA ARG A 79 -19.95 -14.07 9.29
C ARG A 79 -19.75 -13.76 10.78
N SER A 80 -18.51 -13.54 11.19
CA SER A 80 -18.20 -13.32 12.61
C SER A 80 -18.62 -11.94 13.11
N LEU A 81 -18.57 -10.92 12.26
CA LEU A 81 -18.99 -9.56 12.62
C LEU A 81 -20.52 -9.41 12.76
N LYS A 82 -21.31 -10.24 12.07
CA LYS A 82 -22.79 -10.22 12.18
C LYS A 82 -23.32 -10.40 13.60
N GLY A 83 -22.54 -10.97 14.52
CA GLY A 83 -22.94 -11.13 15.92
C GLY A 83 -22.54 -9.97 16.83
N LEU A 84 -21.92 -8.91 16.32
CA LEU A 84 -21.25 -7.88 17.11
C LEU A 84 -21.84 -6.47 16.85
N ARG A 85 -21.76 -5.60 17.87
CA ARG A 85 -22.12 -4.16 17.73
C ARG A 85 -20.92 -3.29 17.37
N ALA A 86 -19.73 -3.72 17.77
CA ALA A 86 -18.51 -2.99 17.52
C ALA A 86 -17.31 -3.94 17.44
N TRP A 87 -16.27 -3.49 16.76
CA TRP A 87 -15.00 -4.17 16.68
C TRP A 87 -13.84 -3.17 16.65
N ILE A 88 -12.65 -3.67 16.98
CA ILE A 88 -11.43 -2.86 17.12
C ILE A 88 -10.38 -3.42 16.16
N THR A 89 -9.73 -2.56 15.38
CA THR A 89 -8.65 -2.92 14.46
C THR A 89 -7.41 -2.05 14.67
N GLY A 90 -6.23 -2.57 14.32
CA GLY A 90 -4.95 -1.88 14.42
C GLY A 90 -4.62 -0.93 13.25
N GLN A 91 -5.61 -0.42 12.49
CA GLN A 91 -5.32 0.50 11.39
C GLN A 91 -4.73 1.83 11.90
N ARG A 92 -3.61 2.26 11.30
CA ARG A 92 -3.00 3.59 11.51
C ARG A 92 -2.92 4.37 10.21
N LYS A 93 -2.95 5.70 10.31
CA LYS A 93 -2.84 6.62 9.17
C LYS A 93 -1.50 6.53 8.45
N ASP A 94 -0.43 6.34 9.21
CA ASP A 94 0.94 6.30 8.68
C ASP A 94 1.31 4.97 8.02
N GLN A 95 0.44 3.94 8.13
CA GLN A 95 0.67 2.64 7.50
C GLN A 95 0.49 2.66 5.99
N SER A 96 -0.30 3.59 5.45
CA SER A 96 -0.53 3.69 4.00
C SER A 96 -0.91 5.12 3.64
N PRO A 97 0.06 5.93 3.17
CA PRO A 97 -0.18 7.29 2.69
C PRO A 97 -1.35 7.40 1.69
N GLY A 98 -1.53 6.39 0.83
CA GLY A 98 -2.56 6.40 -0.21
C GLY A 98 -3.93 5.82 0.17
N THR A 99 -4.03 4.92 1.16
CA THR A 99 -5.29 4.19 1.45
C THR A 99 -5.76 4.28 2.91
N ARG A 100 -4.94 4.81 3.82
CA ARG A 100 -5.26 4.86 5.27
C ARG A 100 -5.12 6.24 5.89
N SER A 101 -4.64 7.24 5.15
CA SER A 101 -4.47 8.63 5.62
C SER A 101 -5.75 9.23 6.24
N GLU A 102 -6.92 8.83 5.75
CA GLU A 102 -8.23 9.29 6.25
C GLU A 102 -8.86 8.38 7.32
N VAL A 103 -8.16 7.35 7.84
CA VAL A 103 -8.77 6.43 8.80
C VAL A 103 -9.16 7.15 10.11
N LEU A 104 -10.43 7.05 10.47
CA LEU A 104 -10.98 7.65 11.68
C LEU A 104 -10.78 6.74 12.90
N VAL A 105 -10.58 7.35 14.07
CA VAL A 105 -10.49 6.64 15.36
C VAL A 105 -11.77 5.87 15.64
N VAL A 106 -12.92 6.45 15.32
CA VAL A 106 -14.25 5.81 15.42
C VAL A 106 -15.00 6.10 14.14
N GLN A 107 -15.60 5.08 13.56
CA GLN A 107 -16.49 5.22 12.41
C GLN A 107 -17.54 4.13 12.44
N VAL A 108 -18.68 4.40 11.80
CA VAL A 108 -19.55 3.33 11.33
C VAL A 108 -18.75 2.50 10.33
N ASP A 109 -18.79 1.17 10.44
CA ASP A 109 -18.08 0.31 9.51
C ASP A 109 -18.65 0.46 8.09
N PRO A 110 -17.83 0.86 7.10
CA PRO A 110 -18.33 1.13 5.76
C PRO A 110 -18.50 -0.15 4.91
N VAL A 111 -18.11 -1.33 5.42
CA VAL A 111 -18.06 -2.58 4.64
C VAL A 111 -18.90 -3.70 5.25
N PHE A 112 -18.97 -3.76 6.58
CA PHE A 112 -19.58 -4.84 7.33
C PHE A 112 -20.77 -4.39 8.17
N GLU A 113 -21.69 -5.32 8.38
CA GLU A 113 -22.88 -5.13 9.19
C GLU A 113 -22.75 -5.95 10.48
N GLY A 114 -23.36 -5.43 11.55
CA GLY A 114 -23.34 -5.97 12.89
C GLY A 114 -24.66 -6.65 13.26
N ILE A 115 -24.87 -6.80 14.56
CA ILE A 115 -26.00 -7.56 15.14
C ILE A 115 -27.37 -7.04 14.75
N ASP A 116 -27.51 -5.72 14.58
CA ASP A 116 -28.80 -5.10 14.27
C ASP A 116 -29.16 -5.19 12.78
N CYS A 117 -28.25 -5.71 11.95
CA CYS A 117 -28.37 -5.85 10.49
C CYS A 117 -28.57 -4.51 9.74
N GLY A 118 -28.07 -4.42 8.50
CA GLY A 118 -28.17 -3.21 7.67
C GLY A 118 -27.05 -2.19 7.89
N VAL A 119 -26.98 -1.22 6.98
CA VAL A 119 -25.96 -0.15 6.97
C VAL A 119 -26.03 0.65 8.27
N GLY A 120 -24.89 0.83 8.95
CA GLY A 120 -24.87 1.53 10.25
C GLY A 120 -24.81 0.64 11.48
N SER A 121 -25.05 -0.66 11.34
CA SER A 121 -25.21 -1.59 12.49
C SER A 121 -23.91 -2.02 13.17
N LEU A 122 -22.74 -1.66 12.63
CA LEU A 122 -21.44 -2.02 13.20
C LEU A 122 -20.56 -0.78 13.36
N VAL A 123 -19.97 -0.61 14.55
CA VAL A 123 -18.99 0.45 14.81
C VAL A 123 -17.57 -0.10 14.74
N LYS A 124 -16.71 0.51 13.92
CA LYS A 124 -15.27 0.20 13.84
C LYS A 124 -14.45 1.21 14.63
N TRP A 125 -13.66 0.71 15.57
CA TRP A 125 -12.69 1.48 16.34
C TRP A 125 -11.27 1.22 15.82
N ASN A 126 -10.50 2.30 15.66
CA ASN A 126 -9.08 2.27 15.32
C ASN A 126 -8.33 3.13 16.37
N PRO A 127 -8.13 2.64 17.60
CA PRO A 127 -7.60 3.44 18.70
C PRO A 127 -6.21 4.02 18.41
N VAL A 128 -5.44 3.30 17.60
CA VAL A 128 -4.08 3.67 17.19
C VAL A 128 -4.03 4.43 15.86
N ALA A 129 -5.16 4.94 15.35
CA ALA A 129 -5.25 5.62 14.06
C ALA A 129 -4.21 6.75 13.89
N ASN A 130 -3.99 7.53 14.96
CA ASN A 130 -3.08 8.68 14.96
C ASN A 130 -1.70 8.38 15.59
N VAL A 131 -1.43 7.12 15.97
CA VAL A 131 -0.15 6.71 16.57
C VAL A 131 0.85 6.41 15.46
N LYS A 132 2.11 6.83 15.61
CA LYS A 132 3.16 6.53 14.63
C LYS A 132 3.69 5.11 14.82
N GLY A 133 4.14 4.47 13.74
CA GLY A 133 4.71 3.12 13.78
C GLY A 133 5.89 2.97 14.73
N ASN A 134 6.76 3.99 14.82
CA ASN A 134 7.87 3.99 15.78
C ASN A 134 7.39 3.95 17.23
N ASP A 135 6.28 4.63 17.54
CA ASP A 135 5.73 4.65 18.91
C ASP A 135 5.11 3.31 19.27
N ILE A 136 4.46 2.62 18.31
CA ILE A 136 4.00 1.23 18.49
C ILE A 136 5.19 0.31 18.80
N TRP A 137 6.29 0.41 18.05
CA TRP A 137 7.48 -0.40 18.28
C TRP A 137 8.18 -0.10 19.60
N ASN A 138 8.20 1.17 20.02
CA ASN A 138 8.71 1.55 21.34
C ASN A 138 7.85 0.96 22.46
N PHE A 139 6.53 1.03 22.32
CA PHE A 139 5.59 0.45 23.27
C PHE A 139 5.78 -1.07 23.41
N LEU A 140 5.78 -1.81 22.30
CA LEU A 140 5.95 -3.28 22.31
C LEU A 140 7.25 -3.71 22.99
N ARG A 141 8.36 -3.01 22.72
CA ARG A 141 9.66 -3.28 23.35
C ARG A 141 9.66 -2.97 24.84
N THR A 142 9.07 -1.85 25.23
CA THR A 142 9.02 -1.41 26.64
C THR A 142 8.17 -2.35 27.48
N MET A 143 7.05 -2.82 26.92
CA MET A 143 6.12 -3.72 27.58
C MET A 143 6.51 -5.20 27.45
N ASN A 144 7.63 -5.52 26.78
CA ASN A 144 8.12 -6.88 26.53
C ASN A 144 7.05 -7.81 25.92
N VAL A 145 6.29 -7.26 24.96
CA VAL A 145 5.18 -7.93 24.30
C VAL A 145 5.72 -8.91 23.25
N PRO A 146 5.18 -10.15 23.14
CA PRO A 146 5.58 -11.07 22.08
C PRO A 146 5.27 -10.49 20.70
N VAL A 147 6.25 -10.52 19.80
CA VAL A 147 6.11 -10.03 18.41
C VAL A 147 6.48 -11.12 17.40
N ASN A 148 6.00 -10.98 16.16
CA ASN A 148 6.30 -11.94 15.10
C ASN A 148 7.81 -11.96 14.81
N SER A 149 8.42 -13.15 14.77
CA SER A 149 9.86 -13.28 14.50
C SER A 149 10.27 -12.78 13.12
N LEU A 150 9.35 -12.73 12.15
CA LEU A 150 9.62 -12.17 10.81
C LEU A 150 10.01 -10.69 10.84
N HIS A 151 9.61 -9.94 11.88
CA HIS A 151 10.03 -8.54 12.03
C HIS A 151 11.57 -8.39 12.12
N SER A 152 12.26 -9.38 12.70
CA SER A 152 13.74 -9.41 12.72
C SER A 152 14.38 -9.70 11.36
N GLN A 153 13.57 -10.12 10.37
CA GLN A 153 13.99 -10.50 9.02
C GLN A 153 13.58 -9.46 7.97
N GLY A 154 13.20 -8.25 8.39
CA GLY A 154 12.82 -7.15 7.49
C GLY A 154 11.35 -7.12 7.08
N TYR A 155 10.51 -7.98 7.64
CA TYR A 155 9.06 -7.90 7.41
C TYR A 155 8.43 -6.84 8.32
N VAL A 156 8.16 -5.65 7.78
CA VAL A 156 7.52 -4.59 8.58
C VAL A 156 6.00 -4.78 8.63
N SER A 157 5.33 -4.97 7.49
CA SER A 157 3.90 -5.32 7.43
C SER A 157 3.73 -6.79 7.09
N ILE A 158 3.04 -7.56 7.96
CA ILE A 158 2.87 -9.01 7.81
C ILE A 158 1.45 -9.36 7.38
N GLY A 159 1.32 -10.29 6.42
CA GLY A 159 0.05 -10.87 5.97
C GLY A 159 0.16 -12.37 5.72
N CYS A 160 -0.56 -12.86 4.71
CA CYS A 160 -0.39 -14.24 4.23
C CYS A 160 1.00 -14.41 3.61
N GLU A 161 1.60 -15.58 3.80
CA GLU A 161 2.93 -15.95 3.27
C GLU A 161 3.07 -15.64 1.77
N PRO A 162 2.16 -16.06 0.86
CA PRO A 162 2.37 -15.87 -0.57
C PRO A 162 2.19 -14.42 -1.04
N CYS A 163 1.78 -13.52 -0.15
CA CYS A 163 1.46 -12.12 -0.47
C CYS A 163 2.18 -11.11 0.43
N THR A 164 3.21 -11.57 1.15
CA THR A 164 4.05 -10.74 2.03
C THR A 164 5.53 -11.01 1.76
N ARG A 165 6.34 -9.94 1.63
CA ARG A 165 7.81 -10.01 1.52
C ARG A 165 8.47 -8.97 2.43
N PRO A 166 9.77 -9.12 2.77
CA PRO A 166 10.49 -8.10 3.52
C PRO A 166 10.68 -6.82 2.69
N VAL A 167 10.94 -5.72 3.37
CA VAL A 167 11.27 -4.42 2.75
C VAL A 167 12.71 -4.03 3.07
N LEU A 168 13.33 -3.25 2.18
CA LEU A 168 14.68 -2.72 2.37
C LEU A 168 14.67 -1.54 3.37
N PRO A 169 15.83 -1.20 3.96
CA PRO A 169 15.96 0.04 4.74
C PRO A 169 15.51 1.26 3.93
N GLY A 170 14.60 2.05 4.50
CA GLY A 170 14.04 3.25 3.84
C GLY A 170 12.88 3.00 2.89
N GLN A 171 12.54 1.74 2.57
CA GLN A 171 11.30 1.41 1.87
C GLN A 171 10.09 1.50 2.79
N HIS A 172 8.95 1.87 2.23
CA HIS A 172 7.71 2.03 2.97
C HIS A 172 7.13 0.66 3.37
N GLU A 173 6.52 0.56 4.56
CA GLU A 173 6.12 -0.72 5.17
C GLU A 173 5.12 -1.55 4.33
N ARG A 174 4.33 -0.90 3.47
CA ARG A 174 3.36 -1.57 2.58
C ARG A 174 3.96 -2.05 1.27
N GLU A 175 5.19 -1.69 0.95
CA GLU A 175 5.88 -2.20 -0.25
C GLU A 175 6.10 -3.72 -0.21
N GLY A 176 6.10 -4.30 1.00
CA GLY A 176 6.15 -5.74 1.23
C GLY A 176 4.82 -6.46 0.96
N ARG A 177 3.70 -5.73 0.78
CA ARG A 177 2.35 -6.30 0.64
C ARG A 177 1.89 -6.23 -0.80
N TRP A 178 1.43 -7.36 -1.35
CA TRP A 178 0.95 -7.46 -2.73
C TRP A 178 1.90 -6.74 -3.69
N TRP A 179 3.18 -7.09 -3.61
CA TRP A 179 4.25 -6.33 -4.24
C TRP A 179 4.16 -6.28 -5.78
N TRP A 180 3.34 -7.15 -6.37
CA TRP A 180 3.03 -7.19 -7.79
C TRP A 180 1.80 -6.35 -8.20
N GLU A 181 1.04 -5.80 -7.23
CA GLU A 181 -0.18 -5.02 -7.47
C GLU A 181 0.04 -3.50 -7.32
N ASP A 182 -0.85 -2.74 -7.96
CA ASP A 182 -0.93 -1.28 -7.88
C ASP A 182 -1.12 -0.83 -6.42
N ALA A 183 -0.41 0.21 -5.96
CA ALA A 183 -0.49 0.70 -4.58
C ALA A 183 -1.91 1.16 -4.12
N LYS A 184 -2.87 1.46 -5.02
CA LYS A 184 -4.28 1.79 -4.65
C LYS A 184 -5.08 0.51 -4.40
N ALA A 185 -4.65 -0.60 -5.02
CA ALA A 185 -5.19 -1.93 -4.84
C ALA A 185 -4.52 -2.69 -3.69
N LYS A 186 -3.41 -2.16 -3.13
CA LYS A 186 -2.76 -2.68 -1.91
C LYS A 186 -3.57 -2.39 -0.66
N GLU A 187 -4.88 -2.60 -0.68
CA GLU A 187 -5.71 -2.64 0.51
C GLU A 187 -6.57 -3.90 0.49
N CYS A 188 -6.61 -4.60 1.63
CA CYS A 188 -7.37 -5.82 1.72
C CYS A 188 -8.85 -5.48 1.53
N GLY A 189 -9.63 -6.40 0.94
CA GLY A 189 -11.10 -6.28 0.85
C GLY A 189 -11.83 -6.03 2.18
N LEU A 190 -11.13 -6.10 3.32
CA LEU A 190 -11.63 -5.78 4.67
C LEU A 190 -11.78 -4.28 4.93
N HIS A 191 -11.10 -3.42 4.17
CA HIS A 191 -11.01 -1.99 4.46
C HIS A 191 -11.24 -1.08 3.24
N LYS A 192 -11.72 -1.66 2.13
CA LYS A 192 -11.95 -0.92 0.87
C LYS A 192 -12.95 0.24 1.01
N GLY A 193 -13.87 0.20 1.98
CA GLY A 193 -14.88 1.25 2.19
C GLY A 193 -14.34 2.60 2.69
N ASN A 194 -13.07 2.67 3.10
CA ASN A 194 -12.43 3.94 3.46
C ASN A 194 -11.83 4.69 2.24
N ILE A 195 -11.88 4.09 1.05
CA ILE A 195 -11.37 4.68 -0.19
C ILE A 195 -12.55 5.40 -0.86
N LYS A 196 -12.46 6.72 -1.07
CA LYS A 196 -13.47 7.48 -1.81
C LYS A 196 -13.64 6.89 -3.21
N GLN A 197 -14.86 6.50 -3.58
CA GLN A 197 -15.24 6.27 -4.97
C GLN A 197 -15.50 7.64 -5.60
N GLU A 198 -14.83 7.96 -6.71
CA GLU A 198 -15.26 9.05 -7.58
C GLU A 198 -16.47 8.53 -8.38
N ASP A 199 -17.59 9.27 -8.31
CA ASP A 199 -18.83 8.97 -9.02
C ASP A 199 -18.65 9.23 -10.53
N ASP A 200 -18.31 8.20 -11.29
CA ASP A 200 -18.36 8.22 -12.76
C ASP A 200 -19.82 8.09 -13.24
N ALA A 201 -20.57 9.18 -13.11
CA ALA A 201 -21.89 9.33 -13.70
C ALA A 201 -21.91 10.49 -14.71
N ALA A 202 -21.45 10.23 -15.93
CA ALA A 202 -21.77 11.08 -17.09
C ALA A 202 -21.76 10.31 -18.42
N ASN A 203 -22.97 10.11 -18.95
CA ASN A 203 -23.35 9.96 -20.36
C ASN A 203 -22.80 8.80 -21.19
N LEU A 204 -23.60 7.73 -21.22
CA LEU A 204 -23.80 6.87 -22.39
C LEU A 204 -24.53 7.66 -23.50
N ASN A 205 -23.83 7.97 -24.60
CA ASN A 205 -24.33 7.88 -25.98
C ASN A 205 -23.30 8.39 -26.98
N GLY A 206 -22.75 7.50 -27.81
CA GLY A 206 -21.83 7.89 -28.88
C GLY A 206 -21.22 6.69 -29.59
N ASN A 207 -22.00 6.08 -30.49
CA ASN A 207 -21.54 5.07 -31.43
C ASN A 207 -20.46 5.66 -32.37
N LYS A 208 -19.19 5.25 -32.24
CA LYS A 208 -18.16 5.42 -33.28
C LYS A 208 -17.13 4.28 -33.25
N ASN A 209 -17.05 3.59 -34.38
CA ASN A 209 -15.95 2.73 -34.77
C ASN A 209 -14.63 3.54 -34.86
N GLY A 210 -13.54 3.04 -34.27
CA GLY A 210 -12.20 3.61 -34.45
C GLY A 210 -11.18 3.04 -33.46
N VAL A 211 -10.05 2.56 -33.99
CA VAL A 211 -8.88 2.04 -33.27
C VAL A 211 -8.08 3.19 -32.61
N ASP A 212 -7.49 2.93 -31.43
CA ASP A 212 -6.39 3.62 -30.71
C ASP A 212 -6.44 5.14 -30.41
N GLN A 213 -6.47 5.48 -29.11
CA GLN A 213 -5.49 6.31 -28.39
C GLN A 213 -5.99 6.56 -26.95
N ALA A 214 -5.35 5.91 -25.96
CA ALA A 214 -5.58 6.24 -24.55
C ALA A 214 -4.90 7.58 -24.24
N ASN A 215 -5.65 8.56 -23.72
CA ASN A 215 -5.18 9.91 -23.39
C ASN A 215 -3.91 9.87 -22.51
N ASP A 216 -2.89 10.65 -22.90
CA ASP A 216 -1.59 10.76 -22.23
C ASP A 216 -1.65 11.77 -21.06
N ILE A 217 -1.21 11.36 -19.86
CA ILE A 217 -1.51 11.99 -18.55
C ILE A 217 -0.34 12.77 -17.93
N PHE A 218 0.57 13.30 -18.76
CA PHE A 218 1.63 14.25 -18.35
C PHE A 218 1.95 15.16 -19.54
N ASN A 219 0.97 15.91 -20.03
CA ASN A 219 1.12 16.66 -21.28
C ASN A 219 1.47 18.13 -21.03
N THR A 220 2.78 18.44 -21.02
CA THR A 220 3.31 19.80 -20.89
C THR A 220 4.62 19.95 -21.68
N GLN A 221 5.02 21.18 -21.97
CA GLN A 221 6.25 21.50 -22.72
C GLN A 221 7.52 21.07 -21.97
N ASN A 222 7.50 21.05 -20.64
CA ASN A 222 8.68 20.79 -19.81
C ASN A 222 8.83 19.31 -19.39
N VAL A 223 7.93 18.42 -19.83
CA VAL A 223 8.03 16.97 -19.60
C VAL A 223 8.29 16.27 -20.93
N VAL A 224 9.50 15.77 -21.11
CA VAL A 224 9.92 15.10 -22.35
C VAL A 224 9.37 13.68 -22.41
N ASN A 225 8.65 13.35 -23.48
CA ASN A 225 8.23 11.97 -23.72
C ASN A 225 9.42 11.13 -24.23
N LEU A 226 9.82 10.12 -23.47
CA LEU A 226 10.94 9.25 -23.80
C LEU A 226 10.45 8.00 -24.52
N SER A 227 11.19 7.59 -25.56
CA SER A 227 11.04 6.29 -26.19
C SER A 227 11.86 5.23 -25.44
N ARG A 228 11.68 3.96 -25.81
CA ARG A 228 12.49 2.85 -25.28
C ARG A 228 13.98 3.11 -25.46
N THR A 229 14.39 3.47 -26.68
CA THR A 229 15.77 3.84 -27.00
C THR A 229 16.23 5.04 -26.16
N GLY A 230 15.35 6.02 -25.89
CA GLY A 230 15.64 7.12 -24.99
C GLY A 230 16.03 6.65 -23.58
N ILE A 231 15.26 5.71 -23.01
CA ILE A 231 15.55 5.13 -21.69
C ILE A 231 16.83 4.29 -21.70
N GLU A 232 17.03 3.47 -22.73
CA GLU A 232 18.24 2.66 -22.89
C GLU A 232 19.50 3.55 -22.97
N ASN A 233 19.43 4.67 -23.69
CA ASN A 233 20.52 5.65 -23.77
C ASN A 233 20.80 6.31 -22.41
N LEU A 234 19.74 6.66 -21.66
CA LEU A 234 19.89 7.20 -20.31
C LEU A 234 20.56 6.21 -19.36
N ALA A 235 20.21 4.92 -19.43
CA ALA A 235 20.81 3.87 -18.62
C ALA A 235 22.28 3.60 -18.99
N LYS A 236 22.61 3.67 -20.29
CA LYS A 236 23.96 3.40 -20.81
C LYS A 236 24.91 4.60 -20.82
N LEU A 237 24.52 5.75 -20.28
CA LEU A 237 25.30 7.00 -20.34
C LEU A 237 25.52 7.53 -21.77
N GLU A 238 24.79 7.04 -22.76
CA GLU A 238 24.99 7.44 -24.16
C GLU A 238 24.39 8.84 -24.40
N ASN A 239 25.25 9.81 -24.74
CA ASN A 239 24.86 11.20 -25.06
C ASN A 239 24.15 11.99 -23.94
N ARG A 240 24.34 11.62 -22.66
CA ARG A 240 23.69 12.30 -21.52
C ARG A 240 24.54 13.46 -20.97
N GLN A 241 24.11 14.70 -21.26
CA GLN A 241 24.81 15.93 -20.80
C GLN A 241 24.26 16.52 -19.50
N GLU A 242 23.02 16.19 -19.16
CA GLU A 242 22.27 16.70 -18.01
C GLU A 242 21.71 15.52 -17.21
N PRO A 243 21.53 15.64 -15.88
CA PRO A 243 20.78 14.65 -15.11
C PRO A 243 19.30 14.66 -15.51
N TRP A 244 18.65 13.49 -15.37
CA TRP A 244 17.23 13.31 -15.71
C TRP A 244 16.41 12.81 -14.52
N LEU A 245 15.26 13.42 -14.27
CA LEU A 245 14.20 12.84 -13.46
C LEU A 245 13.14 12.26 -14.40
N VAL A 246 12.88 10.95 -14.32
CA VAL A 246 11.95 10.28 -15.22
C VAL A 246 10.86 9.55 -14.45
N VAL A 247 9.60 9.82 -14.80
CA VAL A 247 8.45 9.05 -14.34
C VAL A 247 8.16 7.91 -15.31
N PHE A 248 8.06 6.71 -14.78
CA PHE A 248 7.58 5.51 -15.46
C PHE A 248 6.13 5.32 -15.08
N TYR A 249 5.23 5.41 -16.06
CA TYR A 249 3.79 5.50 -15.82
C TYR A 249 2.96 4.63 -16.78
N ALA A 250 1.68 4.50 -16.46
CA ALA A 250 0.67 3.96 -17.35
C ALA A 250 -0.56 4.88 -17.35
N PRO A 251 -1.20 5.17 -18.50
CA PRO A 251 -2.34 6.10 -18.56
C PRO A 251 -3.55 5.69 -17.71
N TRP A 252 -3.75 4.39 -17.52
CA TRP A 252 -4.82 3.84 -16.67
C TRP A 252 -4.47 3.86 -15.17
N CYS A 253 -3.23 4.20 -14.79
CA CYS A 253 -2.81 4.19 -13.39
C CYS A 253 -3.24 5.49 -12.71
N SER A 254 -4.21 5.36 -11.80
CA SER A 254 -4.79 6.54 -11.14
C SER A 254 -3.85 7.24 -10.16
N PHE A 255 -2.70 6.65 -9.79
CA PHE A 255 -1.64 7.39 -9.09
C PHE A 255 -0.80 8.24 -10.01
N CYS A 256 -0.58 7.79 -11.24
CA CYS A 256 0.10 8.61 -12.23
C CYS A 256 -0.76 9.83 -12.51
N GLN A 257 -2.08 9.64 -12.64
CA GLN A 257 -3.06 10.72 -12.78
C GLN A 257 -3.06 11.64 -11.54
N ALA A 258 -3.10 11.08 -10.32
CA ALA A 258 -3.09 11.89 -9.10
C ALA A 258 -1.78 12.67 -8.89
N MET A 259 -0.67 12.23 -9.49
CA MET A 259 0.62 12.92 -9.44
C MET A 259 0.80 13.91 -10.60
N GLU A 260 -0.06 13.88 -11.63
CA GLU A 260 0.07 14.64 -12.87
C GLU A 260 0.37 16.11 -12.61
N GLU A 261 -0.50 16.79 -11.88
CA GLU A 261 -0.37 18.23 -11.58
C GLU A 261 0.95 18.55 -10.85
N SER A 262 1.29 17.76 -9.82
CA SER A 262 2.53 17.96 -9.05
C SER A 262 3.79 17.69 -9.88
N TYR A 263 3.76 16.70 -10.77
CA TYR A 263 4.91 16.39 -11.61
C TYR A 263 5.09 17.41 -12.74
N VAL A 264 3.99 17.95 -13.26
CA VAL A 264 4.00 19.06 -14.21
C VAL A 264 4.53 20.34 -13.57
N ASP A 265 4.05 20.73 -12.39
CA ASP A 265 4.56 21.91 -11.66
C ASP A 265 6.04 21.74 -11.29
N LEU A 266 6.46 20.53 -10.89
CA LEU A 266 7.87 20.22 -10.69
C LEU A 266 8.71 20.45 -11.96
N ALA A 267 8.22 20.00 -13.12
CA ALA A 267 8.92 20.17 -14.38
C ALA A 267 9.08 21.64 -14.75
N ASP A 268 8.05 22.45 -14.53
CA ASP A 268 8.07 23.90 -14.74
C ASP A 268 9.07 24.58 -13.79
N LYS A 269 9.12 24.18 -12.52
CA LYS A 269 10.09 24.69 -11.53
C LYS A 269 11.54 24.27 -11.81
N LEU A 270 11.74 23.12 -12.44
CA LEU A 270 13.07 22.64 -12.85
C LEU A 270 13.50 23.19 -14.21
N ALA A 271 12.63 23.88 -14.94
CA ALA A 271 12.98 24.50 -16.21
C ALA A 271 14.15 25.49 -16.02
N GLY A 272 15.24 25.30 -16.76
CA GLY A 272 16.46 26.10 -16.65
C GLY A 272 17.37 25.76 -15.46
N SER A 273 17.04 24.78 -14.63
CA SER A 273 17.87 24.35 -13.50
C SER A 273 19.04 23.42 -13.88
N GLY A 274 19.09 22.98 -15.14
CA GLY A 274 20.05 21.99 -15.63
C GLY A 274 19.64 20.53 -15.37
N VAL A 275 18.46 20.29 -14.80
CA VAL A 275 17.86 18.94 -14.67
C VAL A 275 16.74 18.79 -15.70
N LYS A 276 16.78 17.73 -16.51
CA LYS A 276 15.72 17.40 -17.46
C LYS A 276 14.64 16.55 -16.80
N VAL A 277 13.39 16.81 -17.13
CA VAL A 277 12.25 16.02 -16.65
C VAL A 277 11.65 15.25 -17.81
N GLY A 278 11.52 13.94 -17.63
CA GLY A 278 11.02 13.02 -18.63
C GLY A 278 9.87 12.16 -18.12
N LYS A 279 9.16 11.54 -19.06
CA LYS A 279 8.16 10.51 -18.82
C LYS A 279 8.38 9.34 -19.77
N PHE A 280 8.03 8.14 -19.32
CA PHE A 280 8.06 6.94 -20.14
C PHE A 280 6.83 6.09 -19.84
N ARG A 281 6.04 5.83 -20.89
CA ARG A 281 4.89 4.93 -20.81
C ARG A 281 5.39 3.49 -20.77
N ALA A 282 5.26 2.86 -19.60
CA ALA A 282 5.86 1.56 -19.28
C ALA A 282 4.85 0.39 -19.26
N ASP A 283 3.62 0.59 -19.74
CA ASP A 283 2.62 -0.47 -19.93
C ASP A 283 2.64 -1.02 -21.38
N GLY A 284 1.71 -1.94 -21.68
CA GLY A 284 1.60 -2.55 -23.01
C GLY A 284 2.88 -3.25 -23.45
N GLU A 285 3.34 -2.95 -24.66
CA GLU A 285 4.55 -3.53 -25.27
C GLU A 285 5.84 -3.21 -24.51
N GLN A 286 5.85 -2.16 -23.68
CA GLN A 286 7.02 -1.77 -22.89
C GLN A 286 7.09 -2.47 -21.53
N LYS A 287 6.05 -3.22 -21.15
CA LYS A 287 5.93 -3.85 -19.82
C LYS A 287 7.06 -4.83 -19.52
N ASP A 288 7.44 -5.65 -20.50
CA ASP A 288 8.49 -6.66 -20.29
C ASP A 288 9.86 -6.00 -20.12
N PHE A 289 10.18 -5.00 -20.94
CA PHE A 289 11.38 -4.17 -20.81
C PHE A 289 11.43 -3.45 -19.45
N ALA A 290 10.33 -2.80 -19.07
CA ALA A 290 10.19 -2.12 -17.78
C ALA A 290 10.46 -3.05 -16.60
N LYS A 291 9.99 -4.30 -16.68
CA LYS A 291 10.16 -5.29 -15.62
C LYS A 291 11.57 -5.90 -15.59
N SER A 292 12.17 -6.18 -16.75
CA SER A 292 13.46 -6.88 -16.84
C SER A 292 14.66 -5.97 -16.68
N GLU A 293 14.67 -4.82 -17.35
CA GLU A 293 15.86 -3.95 -17.44
C GLU A 293 15.87 -2.84 -16.39
N LEU A 294 14.69 -2.45 -15.89
CA LEU A 294 14.53 -1.31 -14.98
C LEU A 294 14.01 -1.73 -13.59
N GLU A 295 13.83 -3.03 -13.38
CA GLU A 295 13.31 -3.64 -12.14
C GLU A 295 12.01 -2.98 -11.64
N LEU A 296 11.15 -2.52 -12.56
CA LEU A 296 9.93 -1.80 -12.21
C LEU A 296 8.89 -2.76 -11.62
N GLY A 297 8.58 -2.57 -10.34
CA GLY A 297 7.57 -3.35 -9.62
C GLY A 297 6.18 -2.70 -9.56
N SER A 298 6.06 -1.39 -9.77
CA SER A 298 4.79 -0.65 -9.66
C SER A 298 4.83 0.72 -10.36
N PHE A 299 3.66 1.31 -10.61
CA PHE A 299 3.52 2.68 -11.12
C PHE A 299 2.92 3.64 -10.08
N PRO A 300 3.23 4.95 -10.16
CA PRO A 300 4.38 5.52 -10.86
C PRO A 300 5.68 5.10 -10.17
N THR A 301 6.70 4.79 -10.96
CA THR A 301 8.08 4.74 -10.44
C THR A 301 8.83 5.97 -10.94
N ILE A 302 9.59 6.62 -10.07
CA ILE A 302 10.43 7.75 -10.45
C ILE A 302 11.88 7.34 -10.28
N LEU A 303 12.66 7.48 -11.34
CA LEU A 303 14.11 7.27 -11.32
C LEU A 303 14.80 8.59 -11.62
N PHE A 304 15.86 8.87 -10.86
CA PHE A 304 16.81 9.91 -11.15
C PHE A 304 18.04 9.30 -11.83
N PHE A 305 18.41 9.80 -12.99
CA PHE A 305 19.58 9.42 -13.77
C PHE A 305 20.63 10.51 -13.58
N PRO A 306 21.63 10.33 -12.69
CA PRO A 306 22.65 11.35 -12.41
C PRO A 306 23.53 11.59 -13.62
N LYS A 307 24.09 12.77 -13.84
CA LYS A 307 24.89 13.08 -15.05
C LYS A 307 25.99 12.05 -15.34
N HIS A 308 26.76 11.64 -14.33
CA HIS A 308 27.97 10.82 -14.48
C HIS A 308 27.84 9.37 -13.98
N SER A 309 26.63 8.86 -13.76
CA SER A 309 26.39 7.48 -13.27
C SER A 309 25.45 6.69 -14.18
N SER A 310 25.85 5.51 -14.65
CA SER A 310 24.96 4.60 -15.38
C SER A 310 23.87 4.02 -14.49
N HIS A 311 24.06 4.05 -13.17
CA HIS A 311 23.10 3.51 -12.22
C HIS A 311 22.01 4.55 -11.88
N PRO A 312 20.73 4.29 -12.20
CA PRO A 312 19.62 5.14 -11.80
C PRO A 312 19.36 5.02 -10.30
N ILE A 313 18.94 6.13 -9.68
CA ILE A 313 18.56 6.20 -8.28
C ILE A 313 17.03 6.25 -8.19
N LYS A 314 16.44 5.23 -7.59
CA LYS A 314 14.99 5.18 -7.37
C LYS A 314 14.56 6.18 -6.30
N TYR A 315 13.51 6.95 -6.57
CA TYR A 315 12.87 7.78 -5.54
C TYR A 315 12.16 6.88 -4.51
N PRO A 316 12.56 6.90 -3.23
CA PRO A 316 12.13 5.92 -2.24
C PRO A 316 10.79 6.28 -1.56
N SER A 317 10.30 7.51 -1.72
CA SER A 317 9.15 8.01 -0.97
C SER A 317 7.84 7.82 -1.74
N GLU A 318 6.75 7.66 -0.99
CA GLU A 318 5.39 7.68 -1.55
C GLU A 318 4.85 9.10 -1.73
N LYS A 319 5.47 10.12 -1.11
CA LYS A 319 5.06 11.52 -1.27
C LYS A 319 5.37 12.01 -2.67
N ARG A 320 4.33 12.40 -3.41
CA ARG A 320 4.44 12.86 -4.80
C ARG A 320 4.13 14.34 -4.97
N ASP A 321 4.09 15.09 -3.86
CA ASP A 321 4.03 16.55 -3.87
C ASP A 321 5.34 17.16 -4.38
N VAL A 322 5.21 18.38 -4.88
CA VAL A 322 6.30 19.14 -5.51
C VAL A 322 7.48 19.33 -4.57
N ASP A 323 7.23 19.63 -3.28
CA ASP A 323 8.28 19.91 -2.30
C ASP A 323 9.14 18.67 -2.05
N SER A 324 8.51 17.50 -1.90
CA SER A 324 9.22 16.23 -1.68
C SER A 324 10.07 15.83 -2.90
N LEU A 325 9.54 16.02 -4.11
CA LEU A 325 10.26 15.74 -5.35
C LEU A 325 11.41 16.73 -5.59
N MET A 326 11.19 18.02 -5.33
CA MET A 326 12.23 19.05 -5.39
C MET A 326 13.35 18.77 -4.39
N ALA A 327 13.02 18.41 -3.15
CA ALA A 327 14.02 18.07 -2.14
C ALA A 327 14.91 16.91 -2.58
N PHE A 328 14.32 15.88 -3.20
CA PHE A 328 15.07 14.74 -3.73
C PHE A 328 15.98 15.13 -4.89
N VAL A 329 15.49 15.89 -5.87
CA VAL A 329 16.32 16.35 -7.00
C VAL A 329 17.46 17.25 -6.50
N ASN A 330 17.17 18.17 -5.59
CA ASN A 330 18.18 19.08 -5.03
C ASN A 330 19.28 18.36 -4.24
N ALA A 331 18.97 17.21 -3.64
CA ALA A 331 19.95 16.40 -2.91
C ALA A 331 20.87 15.59 -3.85
N LEU A 332 20.48 15.38 -5.11
CA LEU A 332 21.16 14.48 -6.04
C LEU A 332 21.75 15.16 -7.29
N ARG A 333 21.39 16.42 -7.55
CA ARG A 333 21.79 17.16 -8.75
C ARG A 333 23.20 17.74 -8.68
#